data_AF-A0A1A8RTR5-F1
#
_entry.id   AF-A0A1A8RTR5-F1
#
_cell.length_a   1.000
_cell.length_b   1.000
_cell.length_c   1.000
_cell.angle_alpha   90.00
_cell.angle_beta   90.00
_cell.angle_gamma   90.00
#
_symmetry.space_group_name_H-M   'P 1'
#
loop_
_entity.id
_entity.type
_entity.pdbx_description
1 polymer ?
#
loop_
_entity_poly.entity_id
_entity_poly.type
_entity_poly.pdbx_seq_one_letter_code
_entity_poly.pdbx_strand_id
1 'polypeptide(L)'
;LQPFFKNTIVPLDTDGRPDSTYFSKDCFHFSERGHADMATALWNNMLEPVGQKQTYNNFTNARNNLKCPTEEHPYIFTKGNSFPSVTTTTSDCSGSVPAWLAAVLAIVGLLIGWVITWTVFFCRDKTSKRKMMTSSLGIKETTF
;
A
#
# COMPACT_ATOMS: atom_id res chain seq x y z
N LEU A 1 -14.01 -3.57 -10.91
CA LEU A 1 -15.26 -3.32 -11.66
C LEU A 1 -16.44 -3.85 -10.86
N GLN A 2 -17.59 -3.16 -10.86
CA GLN A 2 -18.75 -3.53 -10.04
C GLN A 2 -19.55 -4.66 -10.72
N PRO A 3 -19.92 -5.75 -10.01
CA PRO A 3 -20.52 -6.94 -10.61
C PRO A 3 -22.00 -6.86 -11.01
N PHE A 4 -22.69 -5.73 -10.91
CA PHE A 4 -24.14 -5.64 -11.16
C PHE A 4 -24.58 -5.99 -12.59
N PHE A 5 -23.66 -6.10 -13.56
CA PHE A 5 -23.91 -6.58 -14.92
C PHE A 5 -23.57 -8.04 -15.18
N LYS A 6 -23.10 -8.80 -14.19
CA LYS A 6 -22.75 -10.21 -14.40
C LYS A 6 -23.97 -11.04 -14.80
N ASN A 7 -25.12 -10.77 -14.17
CA ASN A 7 -26.38 -11.45 -14.38
C ASN A 7 -27.46 -10.42 -14.78
N THR A 8 -27.43 -9.97 -16.02
CA THR A 8 -28.39 -8.96 -16.52
C THR A 8 -29.77 -9.58 -16.71
N ILE A 9 -30.78 -9.00 -16.07
CA ILE A 9 -32.19 -9.33 -16.30
C ILE A 9 -32.75 -8.34 -17.33
N VAL A 10 -33.37 -8.85 -18.39
CA VAL A 10 -33.97 -7.99 -19.41
C VAL A 10 -35.30 -7.43 -18.89
N PRO A 11 -35.49 -6.10 -18.83
CA PRO A 11 -36.78 -5.53 -18.45
C PRO A 11 -37.84 -5.90 -19.47
N LEU A 12 -39.03 -6.25 -18.99
CA LEU A 12 -40.18 -6.56 -19.82
C LEU A 12 -41.24 -5.47 -19.68
N ASP A 13 -41.92 -5.18 -20.78
CA ASP A 13 -43.08 -4.29 -20.83
C ASP A 13 -44.35 -4.99 -20.34
N THR A 14 -45.50 -4.29 -20.41
CA THR A 14 -46.80 -4.84 -19.99
C THR A 14 -47.26 -6.05 -20.81
N ASP A 15 -46.70 -6.22 -22.02
CA ASP A 15 -47.02 -7.32 -22.92
C ASP A 15 -46.04 -8.49 -22.78
N GLY A 16 -45.08 -8.39 -21.84
CA GLY A 16 -44.04 -9.40 -21.60
C GLY A 16 -42.92 -9.41 -22.63
N ARG A 17 -42.78 -8.36 -23.45
CA ARG A 17 -41.71 -8.21 -24.45
C ARG A 17 -40.58 -7.36 -23.88
N PRO A 18 -39.35 -7.43 -24.43
CA PRO A 18 -38.26 -6.55 -24.00
C PRO A 18 -38.67 -5.07 -24.07
N ASP A 19 -38.60 -4.38 -22.94
CA ASP A 19 -39.01 -2.98 -22.83
C ASP A 19 -38.00 -2.08 -23.54
N SER A 20 -38.37 -1.64 -24.74
CA SER A 20 -37.56 -0.74 -25.57
C SER A 20 -37.33 0.64 -24.96
N THR A 21 -38.11 1.06 -23.94
CA THR A 21 -37.95 2.38 -23.31
C THR A 21 -36.65 2.53 -22.52
N TYR A 22 -35.97 1.41 -22.22
CA TYR A 22 -34.63 1.40 -21.62
C TYR A 22 -33.52 1.72 -22.62
N PHE A 23 -33.82 1.76 -23.92
CA PHE A 23 -32.89 2.10 -24.99
C PHE A 23 -33.26 3.42 -25.68
N SER A 24 -32.27 4.03 -26.30
CA SER A 24 -32.41 5.23 -27.11
C SER A 24 -33.12 4.91 -28.44
N LYS A 25 -33.40 5.95 -29.25
CA LYS A 25 -34.05 5.78 -30.56
C LYS A 25 -33.26 4.92 -31.54
N ASP A 26 -31.97 4.75 -31.33
CA ASP A 26 -31.10 3.87 -32.12
C ASP A 26 -31.13 2.40 -31.68
N CYS A 27 -31.88 2.06 -30.61
CA CYS A 27 -31.99 0.72 -30.05
C CYS A 27 -30.67 0.11 -29.56
N PHE A 28 -29.60 0.91 -29.40
CA PHE A 28 -28.28 0.43 -28.99
C PHE A 28 -27.81 1.13 -27.71
N HIS A 29 -27.84 2.46 -27.68
CA HIS A 29 -27.48 3.19 -26.48
C HIS A 29 -28.60 3.09 -25.45
N PHE A 30 -28.25 3.13 -24.16
CA PHE A 30 -29.26 3.23 -23.11
C PHE A 30 -29.94 4.60 -23.18
N SER A 31 -31.24 4.63 -22.88
CA SER A 31 -31.96 5.88 -22.63
C SER A 31 -31.56 6.47 -21.28
N GLU A 32 -32.06 7.67 -20.97
CA GLU A 32 -31.99 8.24 -19.63
C GLU A 32 -32.50 7.24 -18.56
N ARG A 33 -33.58 6.52 -18.88
CA ARG A 33 -34.18 5.50 -18.02
C ARG A 33 -33.21 4.35 -17.74
N GLY A 34 -32.57 3.82 -18.79
CA GLY A 34 -31.54 2.80 -18.66
C GLY A 34 -30.35 3.27 -17.83
N HIS A 35 -29.85 4.48 -18.10
CA HIS A 35 -28.77 5.07 -17.32
C HIS A 35 -29.12 5.27 -15.85
N ALA A 36 -30.33 5.71 -15.52
CA ALA A 36 -30.79 5.90 -14.15
C ALA A 36 -30.78 4.59 -13.34
N ASP A 37 -31.26 3.49 -13.93
CA ASP A 37 -31.30 2.18 -13.24
C ASP A 37 -29.90 1.59 -13.09
N MET A 38 -29.04 1.73 -14.11
CA MET A 38 -27.64 1.31 -14.03
C MET A 38 -26.87 2.11 -12.96
N ALA A 39 -27.13 3.42 -12.85
CA ALA A 39 -26.55 4.27 -11.81
C ALA A 39 -27.05 3.87 -10.41
N THR A 40 -28.33 3.52 -10.28
CA THR A 40 -28.92 3.00 -9.04
C THR A 40 -28.26 1.69 -8.62
N ALA A 41 -28.10 0.75 -9.54
CA ALA A 41 -27.43 -0.53 -9.28
C ALA A 41 -25.98 -0.32 -8.86
N LEU A 42 -25.25 0.55 -9.57
CA LEU A 42 -23.88 0.94 -9.22
C LEU A 42 -23.79 1.52 -7.80
N TRP A 43 -24.67 2.47 -7.46
CA TRP A 43 -24.74 3.10 -6.15
C TRP A 43 -24.96 2.06 -5.04
N ASN A 44 -25.96 1.20 -5.21
CA ASN A 44 -26.27 0.15 -4.25
C ASN A 44 -25.08 -0.81 -4.07
N ASN A 45 -24.37 -1.13 -5.15
CA ASN A 45 -23.19 -2.01 -5.11
C ASN A 45 -22.00 -1.37 -4.38
N MET A 46 -21.89 -0.04 -4.39
CA MET A 46 -20.88 0.69 -3.61
C MET A 46 -21.18 0.65 -2.11
N LEU A 47 -22.45 0.47 -1.73
CA LEU A 47 -22.91 0.32 -0.34
C LEU A 47 -22.98 -1.14 0.13
N GLU A 48 -22.33 -2.06 -0.58
CA GLU A 48 -22.21 -3.47 -0.21
C GLU A 48 -20.73 -3.87 -0.04
N PRO A 49 -20.35 -4.67 0.97
CA PRO A 49 -18.98 -5.10 1.16
C PRO A 49 -18.50 -6.00 0.02
N VAL A 50 -17.19 -5.97 -0.25
CA VAL A 50 -16.53 -6.89 -1.20
C VAL A 50 -16.85 -8.34 -0.81
N GLY A 51 -17.27 -9.14 -1.80
CA GLY A 51 -17.72 -10.52 -1.61
C GLY A 51 -19.23 -10.67 -1.43
N GLN A 52 -19.94 -9.59 -1.06
CA GLN A 52 -21.40 -9.58 -0.90
C GLN A 52 -22.09 -8.63 -1.89
N LYS A 53 -21.35 -8.14 -2.88
CA LYS A 53 -21.88 -7.25 -3.91
C LYS A 53 -22.89 -7.98 -4.79
N GLN A 54 -24.04 -7.36 -5.01
CA GLN A 54 -25.07 -7.79 -5.93
C GLN A 54 -24.51 -7.97 -7.35
N THR A 55 -24.92 -9.05 -8.01
CA THR A 55 -24.38 -9.46 -9.31
C THR A 55 -25.36 -9.28 -10.47
N TYR A 56 -26.55 -8.76 -10.19
CA TYR A 56 -27.63 -8.55 -11.16
C TYR A 56 -28.13 -7.11 -11.10
N ASN A 57 -28.71 -6.65 -12.20
CA ASN A 57 -29.43 -5.38 -12.25
C ASN A 57 -30.94 -5.66 -12.35
N ASN A 58 -31.74 -4.96 -11.55
CA ASN A 58 -33.19 -5.03 -11.61
C ASN A 58 -33.73 -3.71 -12.16
N PHE A 59 -34.14 -3.73 -13.43
CA PHE A 59 -34.63 -2.57 -14.16
C PHE A 59 -36.10 -2.30 -13.85
N THR A 60 -36.37 -1.73 -12.68
CA THR A 60 -37.74 -1.38 -12.24
C THR A 60 -38.05 0.11 -12.34
N ASN A 61 -37.05 0.96 -12.60
CA ASN A 61 -37.13 2.41 -12.52
C ASN A 61 -37.76 2.97 -11.24
N ALA A 62 -37.57 2.28 -10.12
CA ALA A 62 -38.18 2.64 -8.85
C ALA A 62 -37.17 3.36 -7.95
N ARG A 63 -37.44 4.63 -7.62
CA ARG A 63 -36.55 5.47 -6.80
C ARG A 63 -36.38 4.97 -5.35
N ASN A 64 -37.32 4.18 -4.86
CA ASN A 64 -37.27 3.57 -3.52
C ASN A 64 -36.23 2.44 -3.40
N ASN A 65 -35.62 2.00 -4.51
CA ASN A 65 -34.60 0.96 -4.50
C ASN A 65 -33.19 1.48 -4.17
N LEU A 66 -33.00 2.78 -3.96
CA LEU A 66 -31.72 3.37 -3.57
C LEU A 66 -31.40 3.04 -2.11
N LYS A 67 -30.26 2.37 -1.88
CA LYS A 67 -29.72 2.12 -0.55
C LYS A 67 -29.18 3.41 0.04
N CYS A 68 -29.45 3.62 1.32
CA CYS A 68 -28.86 4.69 2.11
C CYS A 68 -27.74 4.13 3.00
N PRO A 69 -26.66 4.90 3.24
CA PRO A 69 -25.69 4.57 4.29
C PRO A 69 -26.38 4.43 5.65
N THR A 70 -25.89 3.50 6.47
CA THR A 70 -26.35 3.33 7.86
C THR A 70 -25.35 3.95 8.83
N GLU A 71 -25.72 4.08 10.10
CA GLU A 71 -24.82 4.57 11.15
C GLU A 71 -23.62 3.63 11.36
N GLU A 72 -23.83 2.32 11.21
CA GLU A 72 -22.77 1.30 11.30
C GLU A 72 -21.82 1.33 10.07
N HIS A 73 -22.33 1.74 8.91
CA HIS A 73 -21.59 1.77 7.64
C HIS A 73 -21.82 3.10 6.90
N PRO A 74 -21.24 4.21 7.40
CA PRO A 74 -21.49 5.55 6.85
C PRO A 74 -20.70 5.84 5.56
N TYR A 75 -19.81 4.94 5.14
CA TYR A 75 -18.90 5.13 4.00
C TYR A 75 -19.09 4.06 2.92
N ILE A 76 -18.67 4.39 1.69
CA ILE A 76 -18.62 3.42 0.59
C ILE A 76 -17.65 2.27 0.91
N PHE A 77 -18.05 1.06 0.54
CA PHE A 77 -17.22 -0.12 0.71
C PHE A 77 -16.08 -0.18 -0.31
N THR A 78 -14.88 -0.40 0.21
CA THR A 78 -13.62 -0.61 -0.48
C THR A 78 -13.02 -1.94 -0.04
N LYS A 79 -11.94 -2.39 -0.69
CA LYS A 79 -11.21 -3.60 -0.26
C LYS A 79 -10.76 -3.53 1.21
N GLY A 80 -10.46 -2.33 1.74
CA GLY A 80 -9.92 -2.16 3.09
C GLY A 80 -10.94 -2.19 4.22
N ASN A 81 -12.19 -1.77 3.96
CA ASN A 81 -13.26 -1.72 4.98
C ASN A 81 -14.36 -2.78 4.78
N SER A 82 -14.20 -3.68 3.80
CA SER A 82 -15.16 -4.75 3.52
C SER A 82 -14.95 -6.01 4.35
N PHE A 83 -13.78 -6.15 4.96
CA PHE A 83 -13.47 -7.25 5.84
C PHE A 83 -13.40 -6.72 7.26
N PRO A 84 -13.84 -7.49 8.28
CA PRO A 84 -13.54 -7.14 9.66
C PRO A 84 -12.05 -6.87 9.74
N SER A 85 -11.65 -5.78 10.42
CA SER A 85 -10.25 -5.64 10.80
C SER A 85 -9.91 -6.90 11.58
N VAL A 86 -9.23 -7.83 10.92
CA VAL A 86 -8.49 -8.86 11.63
C VAL A 86 -7.63 -8.06 12.58
N THR A 87 -7.84 -8.25 13.88
CA THR A 87 -6.99 -7.71 14.94
C THR A 87 -5.59 -8.29 14.74
N THR A 88 -4.93 -7.81 13.70
CA THR A 88 -3.50 -7.89 13.52
C THR A 88 -3.03 -6.84 14.50
N THR A 89 -2.62 -7.32 15.67
CA THR A 89 -1.81 -6.62 16.67
C THR A 89 -1.18 -5.39 16.04
N THR A 90 -1.78 -4.22 16.32
CA THR A 90 -1.21 -2.88 16.17
C THR A 90 0.00 -2.83 15.24
N SER A 91 -0.20 -2.76 13.92
CA SER A 91 0.80 -2.10 13.07
C SER A 91 0.65 -0.60 13.30
N ASP A 92 1.00 -0.15 14.49
CA ASP A 92 1.35 1.24 14.69
C ASP A 92 2.53 1.49 13.75
N CYS A 93 2.29 2.29 12.70
CA CYS A 93 3.36 2.97 11.97
C CYS A 93 4.01 4.05 12.84
N SER A 94 4.16 3.79 14.14
CA SER A 94 5.10 4.49 14.99
C SER A 94 6.40 3.71 14.87
N GLY A 95 7.18 4.05 13.85
CA GLY A 95 8.58 3.67 13.79
C GLY A 95 9.36 4.36 14.90
N SER A 96 9.01 4.10 16.17
CA SER A 96 9.79 4.51 17.33
C SER A 96 11.00 3.60 17.38
N VAL A 97 12.01 3.97 16.61
CA VAL A 97 13.34 3.39 16.73
C VAL A 97 13.75 3.55 18.20
N PRO A 98 14.05 2.47 18.93
CA PRO A 98 14.38 2.58 20.34
C PRO A 98 15.58 3.48 20.55
N ALA A 99 15.54 4.36 21.55
CA ALA A 99 16.63 5.30 21.85
C ALA A 99 17.99 4.59 22.06
N TRP A 100 17.97 3.32 22.50
CA TRP A 100 19.18 2.51 22.65
C TRP A 100 19.89 2.23 21.33
N LEU A 101 19.19 2.22 20.18
CA LEU A 101 19.82 1.95 18.89
C LEU A 101 20.79 3.06 18.49
N ALA A 102 20.42 4.32 18.71
CA ALA A 102 21.31 5.46 18.49
C ALA A 102 22.54 5.40 19.38
N ALA A 103 22.37 5.02 20.65
CA ALA A 103 23.47 4.84 21.58
C ALA A 103 24.43 3.70 21.16
N VAL A 104 23.90 2.56 20.72
CA VAL A 104 24.72 1.44 20.22
C VAL A 104 25.52 1.83 18.99
N LEU A 105 24.90 2.52 18.02
CA LEU A 105 25.61 2.97 16.81
C LEU A 105 26.74 3.94 17.14
N ALA A 106 26.55 4.86 18.10
CA ALA A 106 27.59 5.78 18.53
C ALA A 106 28.76 5.05 19.22
N ILE A 107 28.47 4.09 20.11
CA ILE A 107 29.50 3.30 20.80
C ILE A 107 30.30 2.45 19.82
N VAL A 108 29.62 1.77 18.89
CA VAL A 108 30.28 0.94 17.87
C VAL A 108 31.18 1.80 16.98
N GLY A 109 30.71 2.97 16.55
CA GLY A 109 31.52 3.93 15.79
C GLY A 109 32.78 4.37 16.54
N LEU A 110 32.67 4.66 17.83
CA LEU A 110 33.80 5.07 18.68
C LEU A 110 34.86 3.94 18.82
N LEU A 111 34.41 2.71 19.04
CA LEU A 111 35.30 1.56 19.18
C LEU A 111 36.06 1.27 17.89
N ILE A 112 35.38 1.32 16.74
CA ILE A 112 36.01 1.16 15.43
C ILE A 112 37.05 2.27 15.20
N GLY A 113 36.70 3.52 15.50
CA GLY A 113 37.61 4.66 15.39
C GLY A 113 38.87 4.49 16.26
N TRP A 114 38.71 4.01 17.49
CA TRP A 114 39.84 3.75 18.39
C TRP A 114 40.74 2.64 17.83
N VAL A 115 40.18 1.51 17.40
CA VAL A 115 40.96 0.39 16.84
C VAL A 115 41.76 0.83 15.61
N ILE A 116 41.16 1.59 14.70
CA ILE A 116 41.85 2.12 13.51
C ILE A 116 43.00 3.03 13.93
N THR A 117 42.72 3.98 14.82
CA THR A 117 43.71 4.94 15.32
C THR A 117 44.89 4.22 15.96
N TRP A 118 44.62 3.24 16.83
CA TRP A 118 45.64 2.47 17.52
C TRP A 118 46.49 1.63 16.57
N THR A 119 45.84 1.00 15.58
CA THR A 119 46.53 0.22 14.53
C THR A 119 47.46 1.13 13.71
N VAL A 120 47.01 2.31 13.31
CA VAL A 120 47.83 3.29 12.58
C VAL A 120 49.01 3.75 13.41
N PHE A 121 48.80 4.11 14.69
CA PHE A 121 49.89 4.51 15.58
C PHE A 121 50.91 3.39 15.77
N PHE A 122 50.46 2.15 15.96
CA PHE A 122 51.35 1.00 16.12
C PHE A 122 52.15 0.71 14.84
N CYS A 123 51.52 0.80 13.67
CA CYS A 123 52.20 0.69 12.38
C CYS A 123 53.25 1.81 12.17
N ARG A 124 52.93 3.04 12.57
CA ARG A 124 53.86 4.19 12.50
C ARG A 124 55.04 4.04 13.47
N ASP A 125 54.81 3.56 14.69
CA ASP A 125 55.88 3.31 15.65
C ASP A 125 56.81 2.19 15.15
N LYS A 126 56.25 1.07 14.66
CA LYS A 126 57.02 -0.05 14.12
C LYS A 126 57.84 0.37 12.90
N THR A 127 57.30 1.20 12.01
CA THR A 127 58.03 1.71 10.84
C THR A 127 59.11 2.72 11.24
N SER A 128 58.85 3.58 12.23
CA SER A 128 59.85 4.48 12.81
C SER A 128 61.03 3.73 13.44
N LYS A 129 60.75 2.72 14.28
CA LYS A 129 61.76 1.85 14.89
C LYS A 129 62.59 1.09 13.85
N ARG A 130 61.95 0.58 12.79
CA ARG A 130 62.66 -0.05 11.66
C ARG A 130 63.60 0.94 10.97
N LYS A 131 63.14 2.16 10.64
CA LYS A 131 63.98 3.19 10.02
C LYS A 131 65.20 3.55 10.88
N MET A 132 65.04 3.67 12.20
CA MET A 132 66.16 3.93 13.12
C MET A 132 67.20 2.80 13.12
N MET A 133 66.77 1.53 13.07
CA MET A 133 67.67 0.37 12.98
C MET A 133 68.44 0.33 11.65
N THR A 134 67.78 0.63 10.52
CA THR A 134 68.45 0.66 9.21
C THR A 134 69.42 1.84 9.07
N SER A 135 69.08 3.03 9.61
CA SER A 135 69.98 4.19 9.65
C SER A 135 71.18 3.96 10.57
N SER A 136 71.01 3.25 11.69
CA SER A 136 72.13 2.88 12.57
C SER A 136 73.08 1.85 11.95
N LEU A 137 72.60 0.98 11.05
CA LEU A 137 73.46 0.08 10.26
C LEU A 137 74.17 0.83 9.13
N GLY A 138 73.49 1.75 8.43
CA GLY A 138 74.08 2.54 7.34
C GLY A 138 75.17 3.53 7.78
N ILE A 139 75.07 4.09 8.99
CA ILE A 139 76.12 4.98 9.55
C ILE A 139 77.38 4.18 9.95
N LYS A 140 77.28 2.87 10.16
CA LYS A 140 78.44 2.01 10.44
C LYS A 140 79.21 1.59 9.18
N GLU A 141 78.66 1.80 7.98
CA GLU A 141 79.27 1.37 6.72
C GLU A 141 79.99 2.49 5.94
N THR A 142 79.88 3.77 6.35
CA THR A 142 80.54 4.91 5.69
C THR A 142 81.74 5.47 6.47
N THR A 143 82.38 4.65 7.31
CA THR A 143 83.66 5.00 7.96
C THR A 143 84.72 3.98 7.56
N PHE A 144 85.22 4.07 6.32
CA PHE A 144 86.57 3.71 5.92
C PHE A 144 86.87 4.27 4.52
#